data_AF-A0A0N1PG73-F1
#
_entry.id   AF-A0A0N1PG73-F1
#
_cell.length_a   1.000
_cell.length_b   1.000
_cell.length_c   1.000
_cell.angle_alpha   90.00
_cell.angle_beta   90.00
_cell.angle_gamma   90.00
#
_symmetry.space_group_name_H-M   'P 1'
#
loop_
_entity.id
_entity.type
_entity.pdbx_description
1 polymer ?
#
loop_
_entity_poly.entity_id
_entity_poly.type
_entity_poly.pdbx_seq_one_letter_code
_entity_poly.pdbx_strand_id
1 'polypeptide(L)'
;RKSEPVILEYFEHGDTNAAAEDLLEFVTAKRSHLVCETIVEIALDHKPSHCEMASVLISDLYGRIFSAKDIAYAFERLMEKLPDLVLDTPDAAVLLSNFIARCVADDCLPPRFVHTPSHKELNSHARQAIQRAETLLSMKQGLVRLDNIWGVGGGIRPVKWLIRQIQLLLKEYLTSGDLAEAMRCVRELEVPHFHHELVYEGFLRVLEDMSDIVLDVPLAYIMLDRFVERCQMKFRLGDEVLKRMPTRYRLFLVKKQTNSKINFTLMSY
;
A
#
# COMPACT_ATOMS: atom_id res chain seq x y z
N ARG A 1 2.83 -16.40 -23.35
CA ARG A 1 4.24 -16.79 -23.14
C ARG A 1 5.25 -15.72 -23.57
N LYS A 2 5.12 -15.03 -24.72
CA LYS A 2 6.03 -13.88 -25.02
C LYS A 2 5.73 -12.61 -24.19
N SER A 3 4.47 -12.40 -23.80
CA SER A 3 4.03 -11.25 -23.00
C SER A 3 4.44 -11.32 -21.53
N GLU A 4 4.54 -12.53 -20.97
CA GLU A 4 4.78 -12.73 -19.54
C GLU A 4 6.09 -12.13 -19.03
N PRO A 5 7.26 -12.30 -19.69
CA PRO A 5 8.48 -11.61 -19.29
C PRO A 5 8.34 -10.09 -19.26
N VAL A 6 7.69 -9.50 -20.27
CA VAL A 6 7.48 -8.04 -20.36
C VAL A 6 6.61 -7.53 -19.21
N ILE A 7 5.56 -8.29 -18.85
CA ILE A 7 4.67 -7.94 -17.75
C ILE A 7 5.39 -8.04 -16.40
N LEU A 8 6.20 -9.09 -16.20
CA LEU A 8 6.98 -9.26 -14.99
C LEU A 8 8.06 -8.19 -14.84
N GLU A 9 8.74 -7.83 -15.93
CA GLU A 9 9.69 -6.71 -15.94
C GLU A 9 8.99 -5.41 -15.57
N TYR A 10 7.83 -5.13 -16.17
CA TYR A 10 6.99 -3.99 -15.81
C TYR A 10 6.63 -3.97 -14.31
N PHE A 11 6.33 -5.10 -13.68
CA PHE A 11 6.03 -5.14 -12.24
C PHE A 11 7.23 -4.77 -11.35
N GLU A 12 8.46 -4.84 -11.85
CA GLU A 12 9.64 -4.41 -11.11
C GLU A 12 9.89 -2.90 -11.19
N HIS A 13 9.65 -2.27 -12.35
CA HIS A 13 10.02 -0.85 -12.58
C HIS A 13 8.85 0.12 -12.82
N GLY A 14 7.67 -0.38 -13.19
CA GLY A 14 6.45 0.42 -13.36
C GLY A 14 6.40 1.31 -14.60
N ASP A 15 7.26 1.09 -15.61
CA ASP A 15 7.30 1.90 -16.83
C ASP A 15 6.35 1.34 -17.89
N THR A 16 5.18 1.97 -18.03
CA THR A 16 4.16 1.55 -18.99
C THR A 16 4.57 1.82 -20.44
N ASN A 17 5.46 2.78 -20.72
CA ASN A 17 5.92 3.07 -22.07
C ASN A 17 6.88 2.00 -22.56
N ALA A 18 7.85 1.60 -21.73
CA ALA A 18 8.77 0.51 -22.04
C ALA A 18 8.00 -0.79 -22.33
N ALA A 19 7.06 -1.14 -21.45
CA ALA A 19 6.19 -2.31 -21.65
C ALA A 19 5.39 -2.22 -22.96
N ALA A 20 4.88 -1.03 -23.30
CA ALA A 20 4.15 -0.83 -24.55
C ALA A 20 5.02 -1.04 -25.80
N GLU A 21 6.25 -0.55 -25.78
CA GLU A 21 7.21 -0.71 -26.89
C GLU A 21 7.52 -2.19 -27.13
N ASP A 22 7.87 -2.91 -26.06
CA ASP A 22 8.19 -4.34 -26.13
C ASP A 22 6.99 -5.18 -26.60
N LEU A 23 5.79 -4.89 -26.09
CA LEU A 23 4.58 -5.58 -26.51
C LEU A 23 4.27 -5.33 -27.99
N LEU A 24 4.45 -4.10 -28.49
CA LEU A 24 4.17 -3.75 -29.87
C LEU A 24 5.06 -4.49 -30.88
N GLU A 25 6.22 -5.02 -30.47
CA GLU A 25 7.08 -5.80 -31.35
C GLU A 25 6.43 -7.10 -31.84
N PHE A 26 5.50 -7.67 -31.07
CA PHE A 26 4.92 -8.99 -31.38
C PHE A 26 3.40 -9.10 -31.19
N VAL A 27 2.76 -8.13 -30.53
CA VAL A 27 1.31 -8.14 -30.33
C VAL A 27 0.63 -7.68 -31.60
N THR A 28 -0.35 -8.48 -32.03
CA THR A 28 -1.22 -8.12 -33.16
C THR A 28 -2.59 -7.73 -32.64
N ALA A 29 -3.31 -6.89 -33.38
CA ALA A 29 -4.67 -6.49 -33.03
C ALA A 29 -5.64 -7.67 -32.80
N LYS A 30 -5.40 -8.82 -33.44
CA LYS A 30 -6.22 -10.03 -33.25
C LYS A 30 -5.94 -10.77 -31.94
N ARG A 31 -4.85 -10.46 -31.25
CA ARG A 31 -4.35 -11.17 -30.06
C ARG A 31 -4.08 -10.25 -28.88
N SER A 32 -4.43 -8.97 -28.98
CA SER A 32 -4.28 -7.98 -27.90
C SER A 32 -5.06 -8.39 -26.64
N HIS A 33 -6.27 -8.93 -26.78
CA HIS A 33 -7.05 -9.47 -25.66
C HIS A 33 -6.30 -10.54 -24.85
N LEU A 34 -5.47 -11.38 -25.49
CA LEU A 34 -4.69 -12.40 -24.78
C LEU A 34 -3.64 -11.77 -23.86
N VAL A 35 -3.12 -10.60 -24.22
CA VAL A 35 -2.17 -9.87 -23.37
C VAL A 35 -2.90 -9.28 -22.17
N CYS A 36 -4.07 -8.67 -22.37
CA CYS A 36 -4.91 -8.19 -21.28
C CYS A 36 -5.30 -9.32 -20.32
N GLU A 37 -5.66 -10.49 -20.86
CA GLU A 37 -5.94 -11.71 -20.09
C GLU A 37 -4.70 -12.14 -19.29
N THR A 38 -3.52 -12.20 -19.91
CA THR A 38 -2.26 -12.56 -19.23
C THR A 38 -1.87 -11.55 -18.15
N ILE A 39 -2.09 -10.24 -18.35
CA ILE A 39 -1.81 -9.22 -17.33
C ILE A 39 -2.62 -9.50 -16.06
N VAL A 40 -3.92 -9.78 -16.20
CA VAL A 40 -4.79 -10.09 -15.06
C VAL A 40 -4.40 -11.42 -14.43
N GLU A 41 -4.18 -12.48 -15.23
CA GLU A 41 -3.78 -13.80 -14.71
C GLU A 41 -2.50 -13.73 -13.86
N ILE A 42 -1.45 -13.05 -14.35
CA ILE A 42 -0.21 -12.89 -13.57
C ILE A 42 -0.47 -12.10 -12.29
N ALA A 43 -1.30 -11.06 -12.34
CA ALA A 43 -1.59 -10.24 -11.17
C ALA A 43 -2.38 -10.98 -10.07
N LEU A 44 -3.25 -11.93 -10.44
CA LEU A 44 -4.03 -12.74 -9.49
C LEU A 44 -3.13 -13.57 -8.57
N ASP A 45 -1.98 -14.01 -9.06
CA ASP A 45 -1.02 -14.82 -8.31
C ASP A 45 0.00 -13.97 -7.51
N HIS A 46 -0.19 -12.65 -7.46
CA HIS A 46 0.75 -11.71 -6.86
C HIS A 46 0.13 -10.82 -5.77
N LYS A 47 0.95 -9.90 -5.25
CA LYS A 47 0.57 -8.97 -4.19
C LYS A 47 -0.44 -7.92 -4.70
N PRO A 48 -1.25 -7.33 -3.81
CA PRO A 48 -2.15 -6.23 -4.16
C PRO A 48 -1.48 -5.07 -4.92
N SER A 49 -0.22 -4.73 -4.62
CA SER A 49 0.52 -3.72 -5.40
C SER A 49 0.69 -4.07 -6.89
N HIS A 50 0.86 -5.35 -7.23
CA HIS A 50 0.93 -5.79 -8.63
C HIS A 50 -0.45 -5.73 -9.30
N CYS A 51 -1.55 -5.90 -8.54
CA CYS A 51 -2.90 -5.69 -9.07
C CYS A 51 -3.17 -4.21 -9.41
N GLU A 52 -2.66 -3.27 -8.59
CA GLU A 52 -2.66 -1.85 -8.92
C GLU A 52 -1.86 -1.59 -10.20
N MET A 53 -0.64 -2.11 -10.29
CA MET A 53 0.20 -1.96 -11.49
C MET A 53 -0.48 -2.55 -12.73
N ALA A 54 -1.09 -3.73 -12.64
CA ALA A 54 -1.85 -4.33 -13.72
C ALA A 54 -3.01 -3.43 -14.18
N SER A 55 -3.72 -2.80 -13.25
CA SER A 55 -4.80 -1.85 -13.60
C SER A 55 -4.26 -0.62 -14.33
N VAL A 56 -3.16 -0.04 -13.83
CA VAL A 56 -2.48 1.09 -14.48
C VAL A 56 -2.00 0.70 -15.89
N LEU A 57 -1.38 -0.46 -16.04
CA LEU A 57 -0.91 -0.94 -17.33
C LEU A 57 -2.06 -1.13 -18.33
N ILE A 58 -3.16 -1.75 -17.92
CA ILE A 58 -4.33 -1.92 -18.80
C ILE A 58 -4.87 -0.56 -19.25
N SER A 59 -4.97 0.40 -18.32
CA SER A 59 -5.43 1.77 -18.61
C SER A 59 -4.48 2.51 -19.55
N ASP A 60 -3.17 2.49 -19.31
CA ASP A 60 -2.18 3.20 -20.13
C ASP A 60 -2.02 2.59 -21.52
N LEU A 61 -2.25 1.28 -21.66
CA LEU A 61 -2.23 0.58 -22.94
C LEU A 61 -3.54 0.73 -23.72
N TYR A 62 -4.61 1.25 -23.10
CA TYR A 62 -5.87 1.51 -23.77
C TYR A 62 -5.72 2.60 -24.84
N GLY A 63 -6.25 2.34 -26.04
CA GLY A 63 -6.10 3.20 -27.20
C GLY A 63 -4.77 3.06 -27.95
N ARG A 64 -3.73 2.49 -27.33
CA ARG A 64 -2.43 2.19 -27.97
C ARG A 64 -2.33 0.73 -28.42
N ILE A 65 -2.63 -0.21 -27.52
CA ILE A 65 -2.58 -1.66 -27.76
C ILE A 65 -3.98 -2.28 -27.63
N PHE A 66 -4.75 -1.83 -26.64
CA PHE A 66 -6.08 -2.38 -26.37
C PHE A 66 -7.19 -1.48 -26.88
N SER A 67 -8.19 -2.09 -27.51
CA SER A 67 -9.51 -1.48 -27.67
C SER A 67 -10.45 -1.93 -26.55
N ALA A 68 -11.57 -1.22 -26.36
CA ALA A 68 -12.57 -1.60 -25.37
C ALA A 68 -13.15 -3.00 -25.64
N LYS A 69 -13.15 -3.42 -26.92
CA LYS A 69 -13.58 -4.77 -27.33
C LYS A 69 -12.57 -5.82 -26.89
N ASP A 70 -11.28 -5.51 -26.96
CA ASP A 70 -10.23 -6.45 -26.54
C ASP A 70 -10.26 -6.67 -25.03
N ILE A 71 -10.43 -5.59 -24.25
CA ILE A 71 -10.55 -5.66 -22.79
C ILE A 71 -11.82 -6.41 -22.40
N ALA A 72 -12.97 -6.10 -23.02
CA ALA A 72 -14.23 -6.79 -22.76
C ALA A 72 -14.10 -8.30 -23.03
N TYR A 73 -13.52 -8.66 -24.18
CA TYR A 73 -13.34 -10.06 -24.55
C TYR A 73 -12.34 -10.78 -23.64
N ALA A 74 -11.29 -10.10 -23.18
CA ALA A 74 -10.38 -10.66 -22.16
C ALA A 74 -11.12 -10.97 -20.86
N PHE A 75 -11.97 -10.05 -20.36
CA PHE A 75 -12.76 -10.29 -19.15
C PHE A 75 -13.81 -11.38 -19.31
N GLU A 76 -14.46 -11.49 -20.47
CA GLU A 76 -15.37 -12.60 -20.78
C GLU A 76 -14.65 -13.95 -20.66
N ARG A 77 -13.44 -14.06 -21.23
CA ARG A 77 -12.60 -15.26 -21.14
C ARG A 77 -12.12 -15.55 -19.71
N LEU A 78 -11.73 -14.52 -18.96
CA LEU A 78 -11.36 -14.67 -17.55
C LEU A 78 -12.54 -15.15 -16.71
N MET A 79 -13.75 -14.65 -16.97
CA MET A 79 -14.96 -15.13 -16.32
C MET A 79 -15.27 -16.59 -16.62
N GLU A 80 -15.06 -17.04 -17.86
CA GLU A 80 -15.17 -18.45 -18.24
C GLU A 80 -14.17 -19.32 -17.46
N LYS A 81 -12.94 -18.82 -17.27
CA LYS A 81 -11.84 -19.49 -16.56
C LYS A 81 -11.93 -19.44 -15.03
N LEU A 82 -12.80 -18.61 -14.44
CA LEU A 82 -12.87 -18.43 -12.99
C LEU A 82 -12.99 -19.73 -12.17
N PRO A 83 -13.74 -20.78 -12.61
CA PRO A 83 -13.77 -22.05 -11.88
C PRO A 83 -12.40 -22.69 -11.70
N ASP A 84 -11.49 -22.52 -12.65
CA ASP A 84 -10.12 -23.03 -12.57
C ASP A 84 -9.23 -22.06 -11.77
N LEU A 85 -9.33 -20.75 -12.03
CA LEU A 85 -8.53 -19.73 -11.34
C LEU A 85 -8.75 -19.72 -9.82
N VAL A 86 -9.97 -20.04 -9.37
CA VAL A 86 -10.30 -20.11 -7.93
C VAL A 86 -9.59 -21.28 -7.24
N LEU A 87 -9.14 -22.30 -7.97
CA LEU A 87 -8.38 -23.42 -7.40
C LEU A 87 -7.01 -22.96 -6.90
N ASP A 88 -6.36 -22.07 -7.64
CA ASP A 88 -5.04 -21.52 -7.29
C ASP A 88 -5.18 -20.27 -6.40
N THR A 89 -6.16 -19.42 -6.71
CA THR A 89 -6.42 -18.16 -6.00
C THR A 89 -7.87 -18.11 -5.52
N PRO A 90 -8.18 -18.48 -4.26
CA PRO A 90 -9.56 -18.57 -3.76
C PRO A 90 -10.40 -17.30 -3.92
N ASP A 91 -9.75 -16.13 -3.89
CA ASP A 91 -10.37 -14.82 -4.06
C ASP A 91 -10.44 -14.34 -5.52
N ALA A 92 -10.12 -15.18 -6.52
CA ALA A 92 -10.01 -14.76 -7.93
C ALA A 92 -11.28 -14.07 -8.45
N ALA A 93 -12.48 -14.52 -8.05
CA ALA A 93 -13.73 -13.86 -8.41
C ALA A 93 -13.85 -12.44 -7.83
N VAL A 94 -13.36 -12.23 -6.61
CA VAL A 94 -13.32 -10.92 -5.94
C VAL A 94 -12.31 -10.02 -6.64
N LEU A 95 -11.11 -10.51 -6.91
CA LEU A 95 -10.07 -9.74 -7.61
C LEU A 95 -10.53 -9.38 -9.03
N LEU A 96 -11.10 -10.32 -9.80
CA LEU A 96 -11.63 -10.04 -11.13
C LEU A 96 -12.73 -8.96 -11.11
N SER A 97 -13.60 -8.97 -10.08
CA SER A 97 -14.61 -7.92 -9.92
C SER A 97 -14.01 -6.53 -9.72
N ASN A 98 -12.88 -6.45 -9.00
CA ASN A 98 -12.16 -5.20 -8.77
C ASN A 98 -11.53 -4.70 -10.08
N PHE A 99 -10.92 -5.59 -10.87
CA PHE A 99 -10.39 -5.25 -12.20
C PHE A 99 -11.48 -4.73 -13.15
N ILE A 100 -12.65 -5.39 -13.20
CA ILE A 100 -13.78 -4.95 -14.02
C ILE A 100 -14.25 -3.56 -13.58
N ALA A 101 -14.45 -3.35 -12.28
CA ALA A 101 -14.87 -2.05 -11.75
C ALA A 101 -13.82 -0.96 -12.05
N ARG A 102 -12.53 -1.28 -11.94
CA ARG A 102 -11.44 -0.34 -12.21
C ARG A 102 -11.36 0.01 -13.69
N CYS A 103 -11.48 -0.95 -14.60
CA CYS A 103 -11.54 -0.68 -16.03
C CYS A 103 -12.76 0.17 -16.43
N VAL A 104 -13.88 0.06 -15.71
CA VAL A 104 -15.04 0.95 -15.93
C VAL A 104 -14.77 2.36 -15.40
N ALA A 105 -14.08 2.50 -14.26
CA ALA A 105 -13.71 3.79 -13.71
C ALA A 105 -12.65 4.53 -14.54
N ASP A 106 -11.74 3.78 -15.15
CA ASP A 106 -10.67 4.28 -16.01
C ASP A 106 -11.13 4.46 -17.49
N ASP A 107 -12.44 4.42 -17.77
CA ASP A 107 -13.06 4.56 -19.10
C ASP A 107 -12.57 3.55 -20.17
N CYS A 108 -11.94 2.45 -19.74
CA CYS A 108 -11.49 1.36 -20.58
C CYS A 108 -12.64 0.39 -20.96
N LEU A 109 -13.68 0.35 -20.12
CA LEU A 109 -14.91 -0.40 -20.34
C LEU A 109 -16.14 0.47 -20.12
N PRO A 110 -17.21 0.29 -20.91
CA PRO A 110 -18.45 1.02 -20.67
C PRO A 110 -19.19 0.43 -19.45
N PRO A 111 -19.89 1.25 -18.64
CA PRO A 111 -20.66 0.77 -17.47
C PRO A 111 -21.74 -0.28 -17.79
N ARG A 112 -22.20 -0.34 -19.03
CA ARG A 112 -23.14 -1.38 -19.49
C ARG A 112 -22.55 -2.79 -19.48
N PHE A 113 -21.21 -2.93 -19.44
CA PHE A 113 -20.53 -4.23 -19.46
C PHE A 113 -21.05 -5.15 -18.36
N VAL A 114 -21.19 -4.66 -17.13
CA VAL A 114 -21.69 -5.46 -16.00
C VAL A 114 -23.19 -5.82 -16.10
N HIS A 115 -23.94 -5.14 -16.99
CA HIS A 115 -25.37 -5.37 -17.20
C HIS A 115 -25.66 -6.17 -18.49
N THR A 116 -24.64 -6.72 -19.14
CA THR A 116 -24.79 -7.35 -20.46
C THR A 116 -25.68 -8.60 -20.39
N PRO A 117 -26.71 -8.75 -21.23
CA PRO A 117 -27.62 -9.90 -21.17
C PRO A 117 -26.96 -11.28 -21.38
N SER A 118 -25.84 -11.35 -22.10
CA SER A 118 -25.06 -12.59 -22.26
C SER A 118 -24.51 -13.13 -20.94
N HIS A 119 -24.39 -12.28 -19.91
CA HIS A 119 -23.93 -12.66 -18.58
C HIS A 119 -24.96 -13.45 -17.76
N LYS A 120 -26.10 -13.83 -18.36
CA LYS A 120 -27.14 -14.64 -17.70
C LYS A 120 -26.75 -16.11 -17.51
N GLU A 121 -25.94 -16.65 -18.42
CA GLU A 121 -25.49 -18.06 -18.40
C GLU A 121 -24.08 -18.21 -17.80
N LEU A 122 -23.67 -17.31 -16.89
CA LEU A 122 -22.38 -17.39 -16.22
C LEU A 122 -22.31 -18.53 -15.19
N ASN A 123 -21.10 -19.05 -14.98
CA ASN A 123 -20.80 -19.89 -13.82
C ASN A 123 -20.98 -19.10 -12.51
N SER A 124 -21.01 -19.80 -11.38
CA SER A 124 -21.25 -19.20 -10.05
C SER A 124 -20.24 -18.10 -9.71
N HIS A 125 -18.96 -18.34 -9.95
CA HIS A 125 -17.87 -17.39 -9.66
C HIS A 125 -17.95 -16.15 -10.53
N ALA A 126 -18.22 -16.30 -11.83
CA ALA A 126 -18.40 -15.17 -12.73
C ALA A 126 -19.64 -14.32 -12.39
N ARG A 127 -20.75 -14.96 -12.00
CA ARG A 127 -21.94 -14.24 -11.51
C ARG A 127 -21.62 -13.42 -10.26
N GLN A 128 -20.86 -14.00 -9.32
CA GLN A 128 -20.38 -13.30 -8.12
C GLN A 128 -19.51 -12.09 -8.50
N ALA A 129 -18.57 -12.27 -9.44
CA ALA A 129 -17.68 -11.20 -9.89
C ALA A 129 -18.47 -10.03 -10.51
N ILE A 130 -19.41 -10.30 -11.41
CA ILE A 130 -20.25 -9.28 -12.06
C ILE A 130 -21.14 -8.55 -11.04
N GLN A 131 -21.82 -9.29 -10.16
CA GLN A 131 -22.70 -8.69 -9.14
C GLN A 131 -21.92 -7.78 -8.20
N ARG A 132 -20.70 -8.19 -7.82
CA ARG A 132 -19.83 -7.37 -6.98
C ARG A 132 -19.33 -6.13 -7.73
N ALA A 133 -18.92 -6.25 -8.99
CA ALA A 133 -18.51 -5.10 -9.79
C ALA A 133 -19.65 -4.08 -9.96
N GLU A 134 -20.87 -4.54 -10.24
CA GLU A 134 -22.07 -3.70 -10.29
C GLU A 134 -22.34 -2.98 -8.94
N THR A 135 -22.17 -3.70 -7.84
CA THR A 135 -22.32 -3.13 -6.49
C THR A 135 -21.27 -2.05 -6.23
N LEU A 136 -20.00 -2.28 -6.60
CA LEU A 136 -18.93 -1.29 -6.47
C LEU A 136 -19.21 -0.02 -7.28
N LEU A 137 -19.70 -0.18 -8.52
CA LEU A 137 -19.99 0.94 -9.43
C LEU A 137 -21.23 1.75 -9.02
N SER A 138 -22.18 1.15 -8.31
CA SER A 138 -23.42 1.81 -7.86
C SER A 138 -23.31 2.51 -6.50
N MET A 139 -22.21 2.31 -5.75
CA MET A 139 -21.99 3.00 -4.48
C MET A 139 -21.83 4.52 -4.67
N LYS A 140 -22.45 5.31 -3.78
CA LYS A 140 -22.21 6.76 -3.70
C LYS A 140 -20.73 7.01 -3.39
N GLN A 141 -20.07 7.86 -4.19
CA GLN A 141 -18.61 8.07 -4.17
C GLN A 141 -17.79 6.81 -4.55
N GLY A 142 -18.40 5.81 -5.18
CA GLY A 142 -17.74 4.55 -5.57
C GLY A 142 -16.49 4.77 -6.41
N LEU A 143 -16.55 5.65 -7.42
CA LEU A 143 -15.43 5.94 -8.31
C LEU A 143 -14.16 6.39 -7.57
N VAL A 144 -14.27 7.30 -6.60
CA VAL A 144 -13.11 7.79 -5.81
C VAL A 144 -12.53 6.68 -4.92
N ARG A 145 -13.34 5.70 -4.52
CA ARG A 145 -12.87 4.55 -3.74
C ARG A 145 -12.17 3.50 -4.60
N LEU A 146 -12.42 3.48 -5.91
CA LEU A 146 -11.78 2.53 -6.82
C LEU A 146 -10.28 2.83 -7.01
N ASP A 147 -9.85 4.06 -6.77
CA ASP A 147 -8.43 4.46 -6.79
C ASP A 147 -7.56 3.64 -5.82
N ASN A 148 -8.13 3.22 -4.69
CA ASN A 148 -7.43 2.46 -3.64
C ASN A 148 -7.98 1.04 -3.48
N ILE A 149 -8.66 0.48 -4.50
CA ILE A 149 -9.29 -0.84 -4.41
C ILE A 149 -8.28 -1.97 -4.13
N TRP A 150 -7.03 -1.78 -4.57
CA TRP A 150 -5.92 -2.71 -4.37
C TRP A 150 -5.10 -2.41 -3.11
N GLY A 151 -5.51 -1.44 -2.30
CA GLY A 151 -4.80 -1.03 -1.10
C GLY A 151 -3.89 0.18 -1.28
N VAL A 152 -3.23 0.55 -0.19
CA VAL A 152 -2.53 1.83 -0.02
C VAL A 152 -1.01 1.74 -0.16
N GLY A 153 -0.48 0.52 -0.30
CA GLY A 153 0.96 0.21 -0.35
C GLY A 153 1.52 0.04 -1.76
N GLY A 154 2.78 -0.40 -1.82
CA GLY A 154 3.55 -0.66 -3.03
C GLY A 154 4.70 0.33 -3.23
N GLY A 155 5.82 -0.15 -3.78
CA GLY A 155 7.04 0.64 -4.00
C GLY A 155 6.87 1.79 -4.99
N ILE A 156 5.87 1.70 -5.88
CA ILE A 156 5.53 2.75 -6.85
C ILE A 156 4.75 3.93 -6.23
N ARG A 157 4.25 3.79 -5.00
CA ARG A 157 3.49 4.87 -4.35
C ARG A 157 4.41 6.06 -4.05
N PRO A 158 3.94 7.31 -4.21
CA PRO A 158 4.73 8.48 -3.86
C PRO A 158 5.20 8.42 -2.40
N VAL A 159 6.47 8.75 -2.13
CA VAL A 159 7.05 8.71 -0.77
C VAL A 159 6.20 9.49 0.23
N LYS A 160 5.71 10.68 -0.15
CA LYS A 160 4.83 11.50 0.70
C LYS A 160 3.52 10.80 1.08
N TRP A 161 2.98 9.96 0.19
CA TRP A 161 1.81 9.14 0.48
C TRP A 161 2.13 8.07 1.51
N LEU A 162 3.25 7.35 1.35
CA LEU A 162 3.70 6.33 2.29
C LEU A 162 3.94 6.90 3.69
N ILE A 163 4.60 8.06 3.80
CA ILE A 163 4.77 8.78 5.08
C ILE A 163 3.41 9.07 5.72
N ARG A 164 2.43 9.54 4.94
CA ARG A 164 1.08 9.79 5.46
C ARG A 164 0.41 8.51 5.99
N GLN A 165 0.55 7.38 5.31
CA GLN A 165 0.03 6.10 5.81
C GLN A 165 0.71 5.68 7.10
N ILE A 166 2.03 5.86 7.20
CA ILE A 166 2.82 5.64 8.43
C ILE A 166 2.31 6.50 9.58
N GLN A 167 2.04 7.79 9.34
CA GLN A 167 1.52 8.68 10.37
C GLN A 167 0.11 8.28 10.83
N LEU A 168 -0.74 7.84 9.90
CA LEU A 168 -2.09 7.36 10.22
C LEU A 168 -2.04 6.09 11.08
N LEU A 169 -1.23 5.09 10.68
CA LEU A 169 -1.15 3.83 11.42
C LEU A 169 -0.55 4.02 12.83
N LEU A 170 0.44 4.91 13.00
CA LEU A 170 0.99 5.24 14.32
C LEU A 170 -0.06 5.92 15.20
N LYS A 171 -0.84 6.85 14.63
CA LYS A 171 -1.92 7.52 15.37
C LYS A 171 -3.03 6.54 15.79
N GLU A 172 -3.41 5.64 14.90
CA GLU A 172 -4.39 4.59 15.20
C GLU A 172 -3.88 3.64 16.29
N TYR A 173 -2.63 3.20 16.20
CA TYR A 173 -2.01 2.36 17.24
C TYR A 173 -2.00 3.04 18.61
N LEU A 174 -1.64 4.33 18.68
CA LEU A 174 -1.60 5.07 19.95
C LEU A 174 -3.00 5.26 20.56
N THR A 175 -4.05 5.22 19.76
CA THR A 175 -5.43 5.35 20.24
C THR A 175 -6.09 4.01 20.55
N SER A 176 -5.75 2.94 19.81
CA SER A 176 -6.34 1.61 19.99
C SER A 176 -5.55 0.69 20.92
N GLY A 177 -4.22 0.84 20.98
CA GLY A 177 -3.31 -0.11 21.60
C GLY A 177 -3.17 -1.44 20.83
N ASP A 178 -3.76 -1.55 19.63
CA ASP A 178 -3.78 -2.80 18.86
C ASP A 178 -2.49 -2.99 18.06
N LEU A 179 -1.55 -3.72 18.65
CA LEU A 179 -0.29 -4.06 18.01
C LEU A 179 -0.47 -4.98 16.80
N ALA A 180 -1.45 -5.88 16.84
CA ALA A 180 -1.68 -6.84 15.75
C ALA A 180 -2.13 -6.10 14.49
N GLU A 181 -3.04 -5.15 14.65
CA GLU A 181 -3.51 -4.28 13.57
C GLU A 181 -2.39 -3.37 13.04
N ALA A 182 -1.63 -2.73 13.92
CA ALA A 182 -0.50 -1.90 13.50
C ALA A 182 0.52 -2.69 12.66
N MET A 183 0.85 -3.93 13.08
CA MET A 183 1.71 -4.81 12.31
C MET A 183 1.10 -5.24 10.98
N ARG A 184 -0.23 -5.41 10.89
CA ARG A 184 -0.93 -5.69 9.64
C ARG A 184 -0.79 -4.51 8.68
N CYS A 185 -1.09 -3.28 9.13
CA CYS A 185 -0.95 -2.07 8.33
C CYS A 185 0.48 -1.88 7.80
N VAL A 186 1.51 -2.14 8.61
CA VAL A 186 2.91 -2.06 8.14
C VAL A 186 3.21 -3.05 7.02
N ARG A 187 2.71 -4.30 7.11
CA ARG A 187 2.89 -5.31 6.05
C ARG A 187 2.18 -4.90 4.76
N GLU A 188 0.98 -4.31 4.87
CA GLU A 188 0.18 -3.85 3.72
C GLU A 188 0.79 -2.65 2.99
N LEU A 189 1.76 -1.95 3.57
CA LEU A 189 2.52 -0.94 2.85
C LEU A 189 3.46 -1.54 1.78
N GLU A 190 3.85 -2.82 1.94
CA GLU A 190 4.71 -3.56 1.01
C GLU A 190 6.07 -2.89 0.71
N VAL A 191 6.61 -2.12 1.64
CA VAL A 191 7.87 -1.38 1.48
C VAL A 191 8.87 -1.69 2.61
N PRO A 192 9.41 -2.93 2.68
CA PRO A 192 10.29 -3.36 3.77
C PRO A 192 11.55 -2.51 3.93
N HIS A 193 12.09 -2.01 2.81
CA HIS A 193 13.26 -1.12 2.83
C HIS A 193 12.94 0.29 3.32
N PHE A 194 11.67 0.67 3.42
CA PHE A 194 11.18 1.96 3.93
C PHE A 194 10.73 1.89 5.39
N HIS A 195 10.85 0.75 6.07
CA HIS A 195 10.47 0.60 7.49
C HIS A 195 11.29 1.48 8.45
N HIS A 196 12.44 2.01 8.03
CA HIS A 196 13.19 2.99 8.82
C HIS A 196 12.40 4.29 9.02
N GLU A 197 11.53 4.65 8.07
CA GLU A 197 10.66 5.82 8.19
C GLU A 197 9.61 5.64 9.29
N LEU A 198 9.06 4.42 9.45
CA LEU A 198 8.14 4.10 10.55
C LEU A 198 8.79 4.36 11.91
N VAL A 199 10.06 3.96 12.06
CA VAL A 199 10.82 4.20 13.29
C VAL A 199 11.03 5.71 13.48
N TYR A 200 11.45 6.41 12.43
CA TYR A 200 11.66 7.85 12.45
C TYR A 200 10.41 8.63 12.87
N GLU A 201 9.28 8.41 12.18
CA GLU A 201 7.99 9.04 12.46
C GLU A 201 7.46 8.68 13.86
N GLY A 202 7.70 7.46 14.34
CA GLY A 202 7.36 7.05 15.71
C GLY A 202 8.11 7.86 16.77
N PHE A 203 9.42 8.08 16.58
CA PHE A 203 10.19 8.95 17.49
C PHE A 203 9.75 10.40 17.39
N LEU A 204 9.53 10.93 16.18
CA LEU A 204 9.06 12.30 16.00
C LEU A 204 7.74 12.54 16.74
N ARG A 205 6.79 11.61 16.62
CA ARG A 205 5.50 11.72 17.30
C ARG A 205 5.65 11.86 18.81
N VAL A 206 6.52 11.05 19.42
CA VAL A 206 6.79 11.11 20.87
C VAL A 206 7.49 12.42 21.25
N LEU A 207 8.42 12.90 20.42
CA LEU A 207 9.12 14.16 20.65
C LEU A 207 8.18 15.38 20.57
N GLU A 208 7.26 15.38 19.62
CA GLU A 208 6.26 16.42 19.44
C GLU A 208 5.28 16.48 20.62
N ASP A 209 4.86 15.33 21.15
CA ASP A 209 3.94 15.25 22.29
C ASP A 209 4.63 15.39 23.65
N MET A 210 5.96 15.50 23.70
CA MET A 210 6.70 15.40 24.95
C MET A 210 6.34 16.50 25.97
N SER A 211 6.00 17.70 25.47
CA SER A 211 5.55 18.81 26.32
C SER A 211 4.23 18.53 27.03
N ASP A 212 3.38 17.70 26.43
CA ASP A 212 2.09 17.32 26.99
C ASP A 212 2.25 16.08 27.87
N ILE A 213 3.01 15.08 27.40
CA ILE A 213 3.31 13.85 28.15
C ILE A 213 3.94 14.16 29.51
N VAL A 214 4.83 15.16 29.59
CA VAL A 214 5.51 15.51 30.85
C VAL A 214 4.57 16.08 31.91
N LEU A 215 3.41 16.64 31.51
CA LEU A 215 2.41 17.15 32.45
C LEU A 215 1.81 16.02 33.28
N ASP A 216 1.55 14.87 32.64
CA ASP A 216 1.03 13.67 33.29
C ASP A 216 2.13 12.77 33.84
N VAL A 217 3.31 12.79 33.23
CA VAL A 217 4.47 11.92 33.57
C VAL A 217 5.72 12.78 33.79
N PRO A 218 5.98 13.27 35.02
CA PRO A 218 7.10 14.18 35.30
C PRO A 218 8.50 13.62 34.95
N LEU A 219 8.62 12.30 34.83
CA LEU A 219 9.87 11.60 34.46
C LEU A 219 9.96 11.26 32.96
N ALA A 220 9.04 11.74 32.12
CA ALA A 220 8.91 11.37 30.71
C ALA A 220 10.22 11.53 29.92
N TYR A 221 10.90 12.66 30.06
CA TYR A 221 12.18 12.88 29.39
C TYR A 221 13.28 11.91 29.82
N ILE A 222 13.36 11.55 31.11
CA ILE A 222 14.33 10.56 31.62
C ILE A 222 14.00 9.17 31.08
N MET A 223 12.72 8.83 31.00
CA MET A 223 12.27 7.57 30.40
C MET A 223 12.61 7.52 28.91
N LEU A 224 12.41 8.62 28.18
CA LEU A 224 12.76 8.73 26.76
C LEU A 224 14.27 8.57 26.55
N ASP A 225 15.10 9.25 27.35
CA ASP A 225 16.56 9.16 27.25
C ASP A 225 17.04 7.71 27.44
N ARG A 226 16.57 7.04 28.49
CA ARG A 226 16.85 5.61 28.73
C ARG A 226 16.32 4.71 27.61
N PHE A 227 15.18 5.04 27.02
CA PHE A 227 14.65 4.29 25.89
C PHE A 227 15.55 4.43 24.67
N VAL A 228 16.01 5.63 24.35
CA VAL A 228 16.95 5.91 23.25
C VAL A 228 18.29 5.21 23.48
N GLU A 229 18.84 5.25 24.69
CA GLU A 229 20.06 4.49 25.04
C GLU A 229 19.88 2.99 24.78
N ARG A 230 18.76 2.40 25.23
CA ARG A 230 18.45 0.99 24.98
C ARG A 230 18.28 0.68 23.49
N CYS A 231 17.67 1.58 22.73
CA CYS A 231 17.55 1.46 21.29
C CYS A 231 18.95 1.46 20.67
N GLN A 232 19.80 2.44 20.96
CA GLN A 232 21.16 2.54 20.43
C GLN A 232 22.05 1.32 20.75
N MET A 233 21.83 0.65 21.89
CA MET A 233 22.51 -0.60 22.21
C MET A 233 22.07 -1.79 21.34
N LYS A 234 20.83 -1.78 20.83
CA LYS A 234 20.28 -2.87 20.02
C LYS A 234 20.32 -2.59 18.51
N PHE A 235 20.16 -1.33 18.11
CA PHE A 235 20.12 -0.87 16.74
C PHE A 235 20.50 0.61 16.66
N ARG A 236 21.14 1.02 15.56
CA ARG A 236 21.56 2.41 15.38
C ARG A 236 20.35 3.27 14.97
N LEU A 237 19.95 4.21 15.83
CA LEU A 237 19.01 5.26 15.46
C LEU A 237 19.66 6.23 14.47
N GLY A 238 18.87 6.76 13.53
CA GLY A 238 19.35 7.74 12.55
C GLY A 238 19.74 9.07 13.21
N ASP A 239 20.78 9.71 12.68
CA ASP A 239 21.32 10.97 13.23
C ASP A 239 20.26 12.08 13.30
N GLU A 240 19.30 12.10 12.38
CA GLU A 240 18.21 13.08 12.37
C GLU A 240 17.27 12.96 13.59
N VAL A 241 16.99 11.73 14.05
CA VAL A 241 16.26 11.53 15.32
C VAL A 241 17.08 12.08 16.48
N LEU A 242 18.36 11.71 16.53
CA LEU A 242 19.26 12.08 17.63
C LEU A 242 19.48 13.59 17.75
N LYS A 243 19.54 14.31 16.62
CA LYS A 243 19.64 15.77 16.61
C LYS A 243 18.40 16.46 17.19
N ARG A 244 17.21 15.87 17.01
CA ARG A 244 15.95 16.39 17.54
C ARG A 244 15.70 16.02 19.00
N MET A 245 16.50 15.11 19.56
CA MET A 245 16.39 14.74 20.96
C MET A 245 16.61 15.95 21.87
N PRO A 246 15.76 16.15 22.89
CA PRO A 246 15.93 17.21 23.87
C PRO A 246 17.29 17.05 24.56
N THR A 247 18.17 18.03 24.39
CA THR A 247 19.54 17.98 24.95
C THR A 247 19.56 18.13 26.49
N ARG A 248 18.39 18.31 27.11
CA ARG A 248 18.22 18.81 28.47
C ARG A 248 18.29 17.75 29.57
N TYR A 249 19.11 16.70 29.46
CA TYR A 249 19.43 15.83 30.62
C TYR A 249 20.89 15.34 30.69
N ARG A 250 21.86 16.08 30.11
CA ARG A 250 23.20 16.10 30.74
C ARG A 250 23.09 16.88 32.04
N LEU A 251 22.63 16.21 33.09
CA LEU A 251 22.74 16.69 34.46
C LEU A 251 24.22 17.02 34.73
N PHE A 252 24.57 18.30 34.75
CA PHE A 252 25.70 18.73 35.56
C PHE A 252 25.32 18.41 37.01
N LEU A 253 25.81 17.30 37.53
CA LEU A 253 25.87 17.10 38.97
C LEU A 253 26.85 18.15 39.51
N VAL A 254 26.38 19.35 39.81
CA VAL A 254 27.19 20.33 40.53
C VAL A 254 27.31 19.83 41.97
N LYS A 255 28.45 19.21 42.27
CA LYS A 255 28.82 18.79 43.61
C LYS A 255 29.09 20.03 44.47
N LYS A 256 28.07 20.59 45.13
CA LYS A 256 28.28 21.59 46.18
C LYS A 256 28.60 20.86 47.48
N GLN A 257 29.87 20.92 47.89
CA GLN A 257 30.32 20.42 49.18
C GLN A 257 30.22 21.55 50.20
N THR A 258 29.19 21.50 51.05
CA THR A 258 29.12 22.31 52.27
C THR A 258 29.10 21.36 53.44
N ASN A 259 30.09 21.51 54.33
CA ASN A 259 30.31 20.83 55.60
C ASN A 259 29.35 19.65 55.89
N SER A 260 29.79 18.47 55.43
CA SER A 260 29.34 17.11 55.75
C SER A 260 28.04 16.55 55.15
N LYS A 261 27.42 17.16 54.12
CA LYS A 261 26.37 16.50 53.31
C LYS A 261 26.56 16.68 51.80
N ILE A 262 26.37 15.61 51.03
CA ILE A 262 26.27 15.64 49.56
C ILE A 262 24.79 15.86 49.22
N ASN A 263 24.45 17.03 48.69
CA ASN A 263 23.10 17.31 48.20
C ASN A 263 23.12 17.39 46.67
N PHE A 264 22.25 16.61 46.02
CA PHE A 264 21.96 16.72 44.60
C PHE A 264 20.75 17.64 44.44
N THR A 265 20.91 18.74 43.70
CA THR A 265 19.80 19.66 43.42
C THR A 265 19.55 19.66 41.91
N LEU A 266 18.32 19.35 41.49
CA LEU A 266 17.88 19.60 40.12
C LEU A 266 17.68 21.11 39.97
N MET A 267 18.37 21.72 39.00
CA MET A 267 18.04 23.07 38.54
C MET A 267 17.50 23.00 37.12
N SER A 268 16.33 23.59 36.93
CA SER A 268 15.75 23.96 35.64
C SER A 268 15.98 25.45 35.41
N TYR A 269 16.42 25.83 34.20
CA TYR A 269 16.13 27.16 33.66
C TYR A 269 14.81 27.09 32.90
#